data_AF-A0A937F308-F1
#
_entry.id   AF-A0A937F308-F1
#
_cell.length_a   1.000
_cell.length_b   1.000
_cell.length_c   1.000
_cell.angle_alpha   90.00
_cell.angle_beta   90.00
_cell.angle_gamma   90.00
#
_symmetry.space_group_name_H-M   'P 1'
#
loop_
_entity.id
_entity.type
_entity.pdbx_description
1 polymer ?
#
loop_
_entity_poly.entity_id
_entity_poly.type
_entity_poly.pdbx_seq_one_letter_code
_entity_poly.pdbx_strand_id
1 'polypeptide(L)' 'MRHFFRYLTSAPVMATVVVFILAGVLIELNRFFPGLQYGTYFHGVP' A
#
# COMPACT_ATOMS: atom_id res chain seq x y z
N MET A 1 -20.42 7.98 -20.17
CA MET A 1 -19.10 8.09 -19.51
C MET A 1 -19.07 9.03 -18.31
N ARG A 2 -19.64 10.25 -18.35
CA ARG A 2 -19.50 11.25 -17.26
C ARG A 2 -19.95 10.79 -15.86
N HIS A 3 -21.06 10.08 -15.74
CA HIS A 3 -21.54 9.56 -14.46
C HIS A 3 -20.70 8.40 -13.91
N PHE A 4 -20.10 7.60 -14.80
CA PHE A 4 -19.18 6.54 -14.43
C PHE A 4 -17.90 7.11 -13.82
N PHE A 5 -17.30 8.12 -14.46
CA PHE A 5 -16.14 8.82 -13.89
C PHE A 5 -16.48 9.47 -12.54
N ARG A 6 -17.66 10.09 -12.42
CA ARG A 6 -18.10 10.69 -11.15
C ARG A 6 -18.23 9.67 -10.01
N TYR A 7 -18.65 8.45 -10.33
CA TYR A 7 -18.69 7.33 -9.38
C TYR A 7 -17.28 6.86 -9.00
N LEU A 8 -16.36 6.73 -9.97
CA LEU A 8 -14.97 6.35 -9.69
C LEU A 8 -14.25 7.35 -8.77
N THR A 9 -14.55 8.64 -8.93
CA THR A 9 -13.99 9.71 -8.07
C THR A 9 -14.70 9.87 -6.73
N SER A 10 -15.68 9.02 -6.40
CA SER A 10 -16.35 9.09 -5.10
C SER A 10 -15.37 8.69 -3.98
N ALA A 11 -15.52 9.32 -2.81
CA ALA A 11 -14.65 9.10 -1.65
C ALA A 11 -14.43 7.60 -1.30
N PRO A 12 -15.46 6.73 -1.22
CA PRO A 12 -15.22 5.32 -0.90
C PRO A 12 -14.47 4.57 -2.00
N VAL A 13 -14.73 4.86 -3.28
CA VAL A 13 -14.05 4.20 -4.40
C VAL A 13 -12.58 4.61 -4.44
N MET A 14 -12.30 5.90 -4.31
CA MET A 14 -10.93 6.40 -4.23
C MET A 14 -10.18 5.87 -3.00
N ALA A 15 -10.85 5.76 -1.85
CA ALA A 15 -10.26 5.16 -0.65
C ALA A 15 -9.84 3.69 -0.90
N THR A 16 -10.70 2.93 -1.59
CA THR A 16 -10.40 1.53 -1.96
C THR A 16 -9.19 1.45 -2.89
N VAL A 17 -9.10 2.32 -3.89
CA VAL A 17 -7.95 2.39 -4.81
C VAL A 17 -6.67 2.72 -4.06
N VAL A 18 -6.70 3.68 -3.14
CA VAL A 18 -5.52 4.06 -2.34
C VAL A 18 -5.07 2.89 -1.45
N VAL A 19 -5.99 2.25 -0.73
CA VAL A 19 -5.67 1.10 0.13
C VAL A 19 -5.12 -0.06 -0.68
N PHE A 20 -5.67 -0.31 -1.87
CA PHE A 20 -5.18 -1.35 -2.77
C PHE A 20 -3.73 -1.09 -3.21
N ILE A 21 -3.42 0.15 -3.61
CA ILE A 21 -2.05 0.55 -3.98
C ILE A 21 -1.10 0.42 -2.78
N LEU A 22 -1.50 0.93 -1.61
CA LEU A 22 -0.70 0.83 -0.39
C LEU A 22 -0.43 -0.63 -0.01
N ALA A 23 -1.45 -1.49 -0.06
CA ALA A 23 -1.32 -2.91 0.21
C ALA A 23 -0.34 -3.58 -0.77
N GLY A 24 -0.44 -3.29 -2.07
CA GLY A 24 0.53 -3.76 -3.06
C GLY A 24 1.97 -3.35 -2.73
N VAL A 25 2.18 -2.08 -2.37
CA VAL A 25 3.50 -1.58 -1.95
C VAL A 25 4.00 -2.31 -0.70
N LEU A 26 3.16 -2.48 0.33
CA LEU A 26 3.51 -3.19 1.56
C LEU A 26 3.87 -4.66 1.31
N ILE A 27 3.16 -5.34 0.40
CA ILE A 27 3.41 -6.73 0.03
C ILE A 27 4.74 -6.87 -0.71
N GLU A 28 4.98 -6.04 -1.73
CA GLU A 28 6.24 -6.08 -2.46
C GLU A 28 7.42 -5.68 -1.58
N LEU A 29 7.24 -4.71 -0.68
CA LEU A 29 8.27 -4.33 0.29
C LEU A 29 8.60 -5.49 1.25
N ASN A 30 7.60 -6.26 1.69
CA ASN A 30 7.85 -7.49 2.45
C ASN A 30 8.55 -8.58 1.62
N ARG A 31 8.27 -8.65 0.31
CA ARG A 31 8.89 -9.64 -0.57
C ARG A 31 10.36 -9.34 -0.84
N PHE A 32 10.69 -8.09 -1.15
CA PHE A 32 12.05 -7.66 -1.46
C PHE A 32 12.87 -7.39 -0.20
N PHE A 33 12.23 -6.84 0.83
CA PHE A 33 12.85 -6.45 2.08
C PHE A 33 12.04 -6.99 3.29
N PRO A 34 12.00 -8.32 3.49
CA PRO A 34 11.17 -8.96 4.51
C PRO A 34 11.30 -8.36 5.92
N GLY A 35 12.47 -8.36 6.53
CA GLY A 35 12.59 -7.76 7.86
C GLY A 35 12.68 -6.23 7.95
N LEU A 36 12.52 -5.47 6.86
CA LEU A 36 12.43 -4.00 6.98
C LEU A 36 11.11 -3.64 7.67
N GLN A 37 10.10 -4.52 7.52
CA GLN A 37 8.86 -4.50 8.29
C GLN A 37 9.01 -5.05 9.71
N TYR A 38 9.85 -6.06 9.93
CA TYR A 38 9.98 -6.75 11.23
C TYR A 38 11.19 -6.30 12.07
N GLY A 39 11.90 -5.25 11.63
CA GLY A 39 13.02 -4.67 12.37
C GLY A 39 14.31 -5.48 12.37
N THR A 40 14.42 -6.60 11.62
CA THR A 40 15.63 -7.45 11.62
C THR A 40 16.82 -6.86 10.85
N TYR A 41 16.69 -5.61 10.39
CA TYR A 41 17.64 -4.87 9.56
C TYR A 41 18.43 -3.92 10.43
N PHE A 42 17.80 -3.48 11.51
CA PHE A 42 18.45 -2.84 12.64
C PHE A 42 18.97 -3.96 13.53
N HIS A 43 20.09 -4.56 13.13
CA HIS A 43 20.91 -5.27 14.12
C HIS A 43 21.32 -4.19 15.13
N GLY A 44 20.91 -4.34 16.39
CA GLY A 44 21.50 -3.55 17.47
C GLY A 44 23.00 -3.73 17.35
N VAL A 45 23.69 -2.67 16.93
CA VAL A 45 25.15 -2.61 16.95
C VAL A 45 25.53 -2.77 18.43
N PRO A 46 26.55 -3.57 18.77
CA PRO A 46 27.03 -3.65 20.16
C PRO A 46 27.35 -2.26 20.73
#